data_AF-A0A0S4XPC1-F1
#
_entry.id   AF-A0A0S4XPC1-F1
#
_cell.length_a   1.000
_cell.length_b   1.000
_cell.length_c   1.000
_cell.angle_alpha   90.00
_cell.angle_beta   90.00
_cell.angle_gamma   90.00
#
_symmetry.space_group_name_H-M   'P 1'
#
loop_
_entity.id
_entity.type
_entity.pdbx_description
1 polymer ?
#
loop_
_entity_poly.entity_id
_entity_poly.type
_entity_poly.pdbx_seq_one_letter_code
_entity_poly.pdbx_strand_id
1 'polypeptide(L)'
;MKPILILGGLYLAYEGVESVLEKFFHHKEEHSVDETIKELNTEKFEELKIKSAIKTDFILSLEIMVLALSLLGKAILSIKIATLVLVAIITTVAVYGLVAIIIKLDDIGFYLQSKTNATANKIGDTLVAIVPPLIKSISVIGTVAMLAVGGGIVAHQTGVLHSIEHFIEHYLNSISFLVIFLIDIVFGFIVGYLTVLTMPILVWIKKKVKRIVTLS
;
A
#
# COMPACT_ATOMS: atom_id res chain seq x y z
N MET A 1 17.41 15.35 -1.25
CA MET A 1 16.65 14.10 -0.95
C MET A 1 15.14 14.34 -0.78
N LYS A 2 14.67 15.50 -0.31
CA LYS A 2 13.23 15.77 -0.12
C LYS A 2 12.31 15.54 -1.35
N PRO A 3 12.68 15.91 -2.60
CA PRO A 3 11.71 15.87 -3.71
C PRO A 3 11.27 14.46 -4.12
N ILE A 4 12.21 13.49 -4.15
CA ILE A 4 11.89 12.11 -4.56
C ILE A 4 10.95 11.43 -3.56
N LEU A 5 11.13 11.72 -2.27
CA LEU A 5 10.24 11.20 -1.22
C LEU A 5 8.86 11.81 -1.30
N ILE A 6 8.76 13.13 -1.49
CA ILE A 6 7.45 13.79 -1.63
C ILE A 6 6.70 13.18 -2.82
N LEU A 7 7.36 12.94 -3.95
CA LEU A 7 6.74 12.30 -5.10
C LEU A 7 6.29 10.85 -4.81
N GLY A 8 7.10 10.08 -4.07
CA GLY A 8 6.72 8.74 -3.61
C GLY A 8 5.49 8.76 -2.69
N GLY A 9 5.47 9.67 -1.70
CA GLY A 9 4.33 9.84 -0.79
C GLY A 9 3.06 10.30 -1.49
N LEU A 10 3.17 11.21 -2.48
CA LEU A 10 2.05 11.61 -3.33
C LEU A 10 1.49 10.44 -4.15
N TYR A 11 2.37 9.59 -4.70
CA TYR A 11 1.96 8.41 -5.46
C TYR A 11 1.25 7.37 -4.56
N LEU A 12 1.77 7.11 -3.36
CA LEU A 12 1.13 6.21 -2.39
C LEU A 12 -0.22 6.74 -1.91
N ALA A 13 -0.31 8.03 -1.62
CA ALA A 13 -1.57 8.69 -1.26
C ALA A 13 -2.60 8.60 -2.41
N TYR A 14 -2.16 8.79 -3.65
CA TYR A 14 -2.99 8.59 -4.84
C TYR A 14 -3.51 7.15 -4.95
N GLU A 15 -2.64 6.15 -4.89
CA GLU A 15 -3.00 4.72 -5.03
C GLU A 15 -3.91 4.26 -3.87
N GLY A 16 -3.66 4.77 -2.66
CA GLY A 16 -4.52 4.55 -1.49
C GLY A 16 -5.92 5.11 -1.70
N VAL A 17 -6.06 6.35 -2.17
CA VAL A 17 -7.37 6.96 -2.42
C VAL A 17 -8.09 6.28 -3.60
N GLU A 18 -7.39 5.94 -4.67
CA GLU A 18 -7.95 5.19 -5.81
C GLU A 18 -8.51 3.84 -5.33
N SER A 19 -7.75 3.11 -4.52
CA SER A 19 -8.18 1.83 -3.92
C SER A 19 -9.43 1.98 -3.02
N VAL A 20 -9.55 3.09 -2.29
CA VAL A 20 -10.75 3.40 -1.51
C VAL A 20 -11.93 3.68 -2.44
N LEU A 21 -11.75 4.61 -3.39
CA LEU A 21 -12.79 5.01 -4.33
C LEU A 21 -13.32 3.84 -5.14
N GLU A 22 -12.46 2.95 -5.64
CA GLU A 22 -12.87 1.73 -6.34
C GLU A 22 -13.77 0.84 -5.48
N LYS A 23 -13.39 0.59 -4.23
CA LYS A 23 -14.19 -0.24 -3.30
C LYS A 23 -15.55 0.38 -2.96
N PHE A 24 -15.65 1.71 -2.93
CA PHE A 24 -16.89 2.42 -2.63
C PHE A 24 -17.79 2.65 -3.85
N PHE A 25 -17.23 2.89 -5.04
CA PHE A 25 -18.00 3.18 -6.26
C PHE A 25 -18.30 1.94 -7.12
N HIS A 26 -17.49 0.88 -7.07
CA HIS A 26 -17.70 -0.36 -7.84
C HIS A 26 -18.38 -1.49 -7.06
N HIS A 27 -19.29 -1.19 -6.13
CA HIS A 27 -20.07 -2.21 -5.39
C HIS A 27 -21.05 -3.04 -6.27
N LYS A 28 -20.87 -3.06 -7.60
CA LYS A 28 -21.67 -3.82 -8.56
C LYS A 28 -20.89 -4.75 -9.48
N GLU A 29 -19.56 -4.71 -9.46
CA GLU A 29 -18.75 -5.72 -10.12
C GLU A 29 -17.75 -6.25 -9.10
N GLU A 30 -18.24 -7.16 -8.26
CA GLU A 30 -17.40 -8.21 -7.70
C GLU A 30 -17.01 -9.17 -8.84
N HIS A 31 -16.40 -8.63 -9.90
CA HIS A 31 -15.62 -9.44 -10.81
C HIS A 31 -14.26 -9.55 -10.17
N SER A 32 -14.10 -10.70 -9.51
CA SER A 32 -12.89 -11.50 -9.64
C SER A 32 -12.06 -11.08 -10.85
N VAL A 33 -10.75 -11.07 -10.64
CA VAL A 33 -9.68 -10.80 -11.61
C VAL A 33 -9.71 -11.74 -12.84
N ASP A 34 -10.82 -12.42 -13.11
CA ASP A 34 -10.94 -13.64 -13.91
C ASP A 34 -11.83 -13.53 -15.17
N GLU A 35 -12.65 -12.48 -15.38
CA GLU A 35 -13.63 -12.54 -16.50
C GLU A 35 -13.62 -11.43 -17.57
N THR A 36 -12.85 -10.34 -17.45
CA THR A 36 -12.80 -9.32 -18.54
C THR A 36 -11.51 -9.34 -19.37
N ILE A 37 -10.56 -10.23 -19.08
CA ILE A 37 -9.24 -10.27 -19.74
C ILE A 37 -9.19 -11.39 -20.78
N LYS A 38 -10.10 -11.36 -21.76
CA LYS A 38 -10.11 -12.37 -22.84
C LYS A 38 -9.54 -11.91 -24.17
N GLU A 39 -9.12 -10.64 -24.33
CA GLU A 39 -8.78 -10.15 -25.69
C GLU A 39 -7.55 -9.24 -25.87
N LEU A 40 -6.63 -9.10 -24.90
CA LEU A 40 -5.38 -8.36 -25.15
C LEU A 40 -4.15 -9.12 -24.62
N ASN A 41 -3.45 -9.79 -25.55
CA ASN A 41 -2.10 -10.39 -25.46
C ASN A 41 -1.50 -10.56 -24.05
N THR A 42 -1.58 -11.79 -23.56
CA THR A 42 -1.24 -12.28 -22.22
C THR A 42 0.17 -11.89 -21.75
N GLU A 43 1.18 -11.90 -22.62
CA GLU A 43 2.57 -11.64 -22.21
C GLU A 43 2.84 -10.18 -21.82
N LYS A 44 2.33 -9.21 -22.59
CA LYS A 44 2.52 -7.78 -22.27
C LYS A 44 1.77 -7.39 -21.01
N PHE A 45 0.65 -8.05 -20.74
CA PHE A 45 -0.16 -7.79 -19.56
C PHE A 45 0.49 -8.37 -18.29
N GLU A 46 1.07 -9.57 -18.38
CA GLU A 46 1.87 -10.16 -17.31
C GLU A 46 3.13 -9.33 -17.02
N GLU A 47 3.86 -8.90 -18.05
CA GLU A 47 5.04 -8.03 -17.86
C GLU A 47 4.64 -6.71 -17.18
N LEU A 48 3.53 -6.09 -17.60
CA LEU A 48 3.02 -4.86 -16.98
C LEU A 48 2.61 -5.08 -15.51
N LYS A 49 1.94 -6.20 -15.20
CA LYS A 49 1.50 -6.52 -13.84
C LYS A 49 2.68 -6.81 -12.92
N ILE A 50 3.66 -7.60 -13.38
CA ILE A 50 4.91 -7.88 -12.65
C ILE A 50 5.68 -6.59 -12.42
N LYS A 51 5.82 -5.76 -13.46
CA LYS A 51 6.57 -4.50 -13.39
C LYS A 51 5.86 -3.44 -12.53
N SER A 52 4.53 -3.52 -12.41
CA SER A 52 3.76 -2.71 -11.46
C SER A 52 3.97 -3.18 -10.02
N ALA A 53 3.84 -4.49 -9.77
CA ALA A 53 4.03 -5.08 -8.45
C ALA A 53 5.46 -4.85 -7.89
N ILE A 54 6.48 -4.98 -8.73
CA ILE A 54 7.89 -4.70 -8.36
C ILE A 54 8.08 -3.23 -8.01
N LYS A 55 7.43 -2.29 -8.73
CA LYS A 55 7.54 -0.86 -8.42
C LYS A 55 6.88 -0.53 -7.08
N THR A 56 5.71 -1.10 -6.80
CA THR A 56 5.02 -0.90 -5.53
C THR A 56 5.86 -1.44 -4.37
N ASP A 57 6.42 -2.66 -4.48
CA ASP A 57 7.30 -3.24 -3.45
C ASP A 57 8.61 -2.45 -3.28
N PHE A 58 9.19 -1.93 -4.37
CA PHE A 58 10.38 -1.09 -4.31
C PHE A 58 10.13 0.26 -3.64
N ILE A 59 8.98 0.90 -3.92
CA ILE A 59 8.59 2.17 -3.28
C ILE A 59 8.31 1.93 -1.79
N LEU A 60 7.60 0.85 -1.46
CA LEU A 60 7.23 0.49 -0.09
C LEU A 60 8.44 0.09 0.76
N SER A 61 9.41 -0.63 0.17
CA SER A 61 10.68 -0.95 0.84
C SER A 61 11.60 0.27 1.00
N LEU A 62 11.62 1.20 0.03
CA LEU A 62 12.31 2.48 0.15
C LEU A 62 11.74 3.34 1.28
N GLU A 63 10.43 3.33 1.44
CA GLU A 63 9.69 4.07 2.45
C GLU A 63 10.04 3.60 3.87
N ILE A 64 9.98 2.28 4.13
CA ILE A 64 10.40 1.71 5.42
C ILE A 64 11.86 2.06 5.71
N MET A 65 12.72 2.00 4.69
CA MET A 65 14.14 2.34 4.84
C MET A 65 14.34 3.82 5.18
N VAL A 66 13.61 4.74 4.56
CA VAL A 66 13.77 6.17 4.87
C VAL A 66 13.14 6.54 6.21
N LEU A 67 12.01 5.94 6.60
CA LEU A 67 11.43 6.12 7.94
C LEU A 67 12.40 5.64 9.02
N ALA A 68 12.95 4.43 8.86
CA ALA A 68 13.96 3.91 9.77
C ALA A 68 15.18 4.86 9.84
N LEU A 69 15.65 5.37 8.69
CA LEU A 69 16.75 6.32 8.62
C LEU A 69 16.43 7.66 9.31
N SER A 70 15.20 8.15 9.21
CA SER A 70 14.71 9.37 9.85
C SER A 70 14.68 9.24 11.38
N LEU A 71 14.16 8.11 11.89
CA LEU A 71 14.12 7.78 13.32
C LEU A 71 15.51 7.67 13.94
N LEU A 72 16.50 7.23 13.17
CA LEU A 72 17.89 7.10 13.62
C LEU A 72 18.63 8.45 13.73
N GLY A 73 18.05 9.55 13.24
CA GLY A 73 18.53 10.92 13.47
C GLY A 73 20.03 11.12 13.26
N LYS A 74 20.75 11.46 14.35
CA LYS A 74 22.21 11.72 14.36
C LYS A 74 23.08 10.49 14.66
N ALA A 75 22.53 9.27 14.61
CA ALA A 75 23.32 8.06 14.81
C ALA A 75 24.46 7.94 13.78
N ILE A 76 25.60 7.36 14.22
CA ILE A 76 26.74 7.04 13.35
C ILE A 76 26.36 6.06 12.25
N LEU A 77 27.03 6.17 11.10
CA LEU A 77 26.70 5.46 9.86
C LEU A 77 26.58 3.95 10.05
N SER A 78 27.47 3.34 10.84
CA SER A 78 27.45 1.89 11.11
C SER A 78 26.18 1.42 11.79
N ILE A 79 25.66 2.19 12.76
CA ILE A 79 24.40 1.88 13.45
C ILE A 79 23.25 2.00 12.45
N LYS A 80 23.26 3.04 11.61
CA LYS A 80 22.23 3.23 10.58
C LYS A 80 22.15 2.04 9.63
N ILE A 81 23.29 1.62 9.08
CA ILE A 81 23.35 0.48 8.16
C ILE A 81 22.89 -0.80 8.86
N ALA A 82 23.37 -1.07 10.08
CA ALA A 82 22.99 -2.27 10.82
C ALA A 82 21.47 -2.33 11.11
N THR A 83 20.87 -1.22 11.55
CA THR A 83 19.43 -1.15 11.79
C THR A 83 18.64 -1.31 10.50
N LEU A 84 19.04 -0.66 9.41
CA LEU A 84 18.34 -0.80 8.12
C LEU A 84 18.37 -2.24 7.59
N VAL A 85 19.52 -2.91 7.65
CA VAL A 85 19.65 -4.31 7.25
C VAL A 85 18.78 -5.21 8.11
N LEU A 86 18.77 -4.99 9.43
CA LEU A 86 17.95 -5.77 10.36
C LEU A 86 16.46 -5.59 10.06
N VAL A 87 15.99 -4.35 9.90
CA VAL A 87 14.59 -4.04 9.57
C VAL A 87 14.22 -4.65 8.22
N ALA A 88 15.06 -4.52 7.20
CA ALA A 88 14.81 -5.11 5.89
C ALA A 88 14.62 -6.63 5.95
N ILE A 89 15.48 -7.35 6.69
CA ILE A 89 15.36 -8.80 6.86
C ILE A 89 14.09 -9.17 7.62
N ILE A 90 13.82 -8.50 8.75
CA ILE A 90 12.65 -8.77 9.58
C ILE A 90 11.37 -8.57 8.79
N THR A 91 11.22 -7.43 8.10
CA THR A 91 10.02 -7.13 7.33
C THR A 91 9.86 -8.09 6.15
N THR A 92 10.94 -8.45 5.45
CA THR A 92 10.89 -9.45 4.38
C THR A 92 10.38 -10.79 4.91
N VAL A 93 10.99 -11.31 5.96
CA VAL A 93 10.58 -12.60 6.54
C VAL A 93 9.14 -12.52 7.07
N ALA A 94 8.75 -11.41 7.70
CA ALA A 94 7.42 -11.23 8.26
C ALA A 94 6.33 -11.19 7.16
N VAL A 95 6.51 -10.39 6.12
CA VAL A 95 5.50 -10.21 5.05
C VAL A 95 5.38 -11.50 4.23
N TYR A 96 6.50 -12.03 3.72
CA TYR A 96 6.49 -13.26 2.92
C TYR A 96 6.08 -14.47 3.76
N GLY A 97 6.49 -14.52 5.04
CA GLY A 97 6.07 -15.57 5.97
C GLY A 97 4.57 -15.55 6.25
N LEU A 98 3.99 -14.37 6.49
CA LEU A 98 2.55 -14.22 6.69
C LEU A 98 1.76 -14.69 5.46
N VAL A 99 2.17 -14.25 4.26
CA VAL A 99 1.52 -14.65 3.01
C VAL A 99 1.66 -16.15 2.76
N ALA A 100 2.84 -16.74 3.00
CA ALA A 100 3.07 -18.17 2.86
C ALA A 100 2.21 -18.99 3.83
N ILE A 101 2.00 -18.50 5.06
CA ILE A 101 1.08 -19.13 6.02
C ILE A 101 -0.35 -19.12 5.49
N ILE A 102 -0.82 -17.99 4.95
CA ILE A 102 -2.19 -17.87 4.41
C ILE A 102 -2.40 -18.87 3.27
N ILE A 103 -1.48 -18.93 2.30
CA ILE A 103 -1.56 -19.86 1.17
C ILE A 103 -1.54 -21.31 1.68
N LYS A 104 -0.68 -21.62 2.66
CA LYS A 104 -0.55 -22.97 3.19
C LYS A 104 -1.78 -23.41 3.99
N LEU A 105 -2.48 -22.48 4.64
CA LEU A 105 -3.77 -22.76 5.28
C LEU A 105 -4.84 -23.13 4.24
N ASP A 106 -4.82 -22.49 3.06
CA ASP A 106 -5.71 -22.82 1.95
C ASP A 106 -5.45 -24.25 1.41
N ASP A 107 -4.18 -24.56 1.11
CA ASP A 107 -3.75 -25.88 0.64
C ASP A 107 -4.11 -27.00 1.63
N ILE A 108 -3.88 -26.76 2.94
CA ILE A 108 -4.24 -27.69 4.01
C ILE A 108 -5.77 -27.85 4.08
N GLY A 109 -6.53 -26.77 3.88
CA GLY A 109 -7.98 -26.78 3.86
C GLY A 109 -8.53 -27.70 2.77
N PHE A 110 -8.07 -27.54 1.53
CA PHE A 110 -8.43 -28.42 0.42
C PHE A 110 -7.99 -29.87 0.65
N TYR A 111 -6.81 -30.08 1.21
CA TYR A 111 -6.36 -31.43 1.56
C TYR A 111 -7.28 -32.09 2.61
N LEU A 112 -7.77 -31.34 3.60
CA LEU A 112 -8.70 -31.83 4.61
C LEU A 112 -10.11 -32.13 4.04
N GLN A 113 -10.58 -31.33 3.09
CA GLN A 113 -11.82 -31.60 2.36
C GLN A 113 -11.79 -32.93 1.61
N SER A 114 -10.62 -33.33 1.08
CA SER A 114 -10.46 -34.59 0.36
C SER A 114 -10.57 -35.86 1.24
N LYS A 115 -10.60 -35.73 2.58
CA LYS A 115 -10.73 -36.85 3.52
C LYS A 115 -12.19 -37.28 3.64
N THR A 116 -12.42 -38.59 3.75
CA THR A 116 -13.75 -39.20 3.96
C THR A 116 -14.34 -38.95 5.36
N ASN A 117 -13.53 -38.44 6.30
CA ASN A 117 -13.99 -38.15 7.67
C ASN A 117 -14.76 -36.81 7.68
N ALA A 118 -16.05 -36.87 8.05
CA ALA A 118 -16.94 -35.71 8.11
C ALA A 118 -16.40 -34.55 8.98
N THR A 119 -15.70 -34.86 10.06
CA THR A 119 -15.08 -33.83 10.92
C THR A 119 -13.89 -33.17 10.23
N ALA A 120 -13.04 -33.94 9.55
CA ALA A 120 -11.89 -33.41 8.81
C ALA A 120 -12.35 -32.56 7.61
N ASN A 121 -13.38 -33.02 6.90
CA ASN A 121 -13.98 -32.31 5.78
C ASN A 121 -14.59 -30.96 6.23
N LYS A 122 -15.36 -30.94 7.33
CA LYS A 122 -15.94 -29.71 7.90
C LYS A 122 -14.88 -28.71 8.39
N ILE A 123 -13.78 -29.19 8.95
CA ILE A 123 -12.63 -28.35 9.32
C ILE A 123 -11.97 -27.78 8.05
N GLY A 124 -11.81 -28.59 7.01
CA GLY A 124 -11.31 -28.15 5.70
C GLY A 124 -12.15 -27.03 5.09
N ASP A 125 -13.48 -27.20 5.06
CA ASP A 125 -14.42 -26.18 4.59
C ASP A 125 -14.30 -24.86 5.34
N THR A 126 -14.18 -24.95 6.67
CA THR A 126 -14.03 -23.77 7.50
C THR A 126 -12.69 -23.07 7.22
N LEU A 127 -11.62 -23.83 7.00
CA LEU A 127 -10.28 -23.30 6.76
C LEU A 127 -10.20 -22.55 5.42
N VAL A 128 -10.71 -23.17 4.34
CA VAL A 128 -10.78 -22.55 3.00
C VAL A 128 -11.70 -21.32 3.03
N ALA A 129 -12.84 -21.37 3.72
CA ALA A 129 -13.78 -20.25 3.80
C ALA A 129 -13.22 -19.01 4.53
N ILE A 130 -12.22 -19.18 5.40
CA ILE A 130 -11.57 -18.07 6.13
C ILE A 130 -10.52 -17.35 5.27
N VAL A 131 -9.95 -17.99 4.24
CA VAL A 131 -8.89 -17.40 3.41
C VAL A 131 -9.36 -16.15 2.64
N PRO A 132 -10.51 -16.15 1.93
CA PRO A 132 -11.00 -14.96 1.23
C PRO A 132 -11.19 -13.71 2.11
N PRO A 133 -11.87 -13.77 3.28
CA PRO A 133 -12.00 -12.60 4.14
C PRO A 133 -10.67 -12.15 4.76
N LEU A 134 -9.70 -13.06 4.98
CA LEU A 134 -8.35 -12.67 5.41
C LEU A 134 -7.65 -11.82 4.33
N ILE A 135 -7.67 -12.27 3.07
CA ILE A 135 -7.07 -11.52 1.95
C ILE A 135 -7.76 -10.16 1.78
N LYS A 136 -9.09 -10.11 1.89
CA LYS A 136 -9.86 -8.85 1.84
C LYS A 136 -9.47 -7.90 2.98
N SER A 137 -9.30 -8.42 4.19
CA SER A 137 -8.89 -7.64 5.37
C SER A 137 -7.48 -7.07 5.20
N ILE A 138 -6.53 -7.87 4.71
CA ILE A 138 -5.16 -7.42 4.43
C ILE A 138 -5.16 -6.33 3.36
N SER A 139 -5.99 -6.45 2.32
CA SER A 139 -6.16 -5.40 1.32
C SER A 139 -6.65 -4.08 1.93
N VAL A 140 -7.64 -4.12 2.84
CA VAL A 140 -8.13 -2.91 3.51
C VAL A 140 -7.05 -2.30 4.42
N ILE A 141 -6.38 -3.12 5.21
CA ILE A 141 -5.28 -2.67 6.08
C ILE A 141 -4.15 -2.07 5.22
N GLY A 142 -3.83 -2.69 4.09
CA GLY A 142 -2.84 -2.18 3.13
C GLY A 142 -3.23 -0.82 2.57
N THR A 143 -4.49 -0.61 2.18
CA THR A 143 -4.99 0.69 1.73
C THR A 143 -4.86 1.76 2.82
N VAL A 144 -5.24 1.44 4.07
CA VAL A 144 -5.10 2.37 5.21
C VAL A 144 -3.62 2.69 5.47
N ALA A 145 -2.75 1.69 5.39
CA ALA A 145 -1.31 1.88 5.51
C ALA A 145 -0.78 2.80 4.42
N MET A 146 -1.11 2.56 3.14
CA MET A 146 -0.69 3.43 2.03
C MET A 146 -1.07 4.90 2.25
N LEU A 147 -2.28 5.17 2.77
CA LEU A 147 -2.72 6.52 3.12
C LEU A 147 -1.93 7.11 4.29
N ALA A 148 -1.75 6.34 5.36
CA ALA A 148 -0.98 6.77 6.52
C ALA A 148 0.46 7.11 6.13
N VAL A 149 1.14 6.22 5.41
CA VAL A 149 2.55 6.42 5.13
C VAL A 149 2.76 7.47 4.03
N GLY A 150 1.92 7.50 2.99
CA GLY A 150 1.93 8.57 1.98
C GLY A 150 1.67 9.95 2.60
N GLY A 151 0.67 10.06 3.48
CA GLY A 151 0.37 11.28 4.23
C GLY A 151 1.52 11.71 5.13
N GLY A 152 2.05 10.80 5.95
CA GLY A 152 3.15 11.08 6.87
C GLY A 152 4.44 11.52 6.15
N ILE A 153 4.77 10.90 5.00
CA ILE A 153 5.92 11.35 4.17
C ILE A 153 5.70 12.78 3.70
N VAL A 154 4.54 13.09 3.12
CA VAL A 154 4.29 14.44 2.57
C VAL A 154 4.24 15.46 3.71
N ALA A 155 3.56 15.16 4.81
CA ALA A 155 3.45 16.01 5.99
C ALA A 155 4.84 16.34 6.57
N HIS A 156 5.67 15.31 6.78
CA HIS A 156 6.99 15.47 7.38
C HIS A 156 7.98 16.20 6.47
N GLN A 157 7.95 15.93 5.15
CA GLN A 157 8.89 16.56 4.20
C GLN A 157 8.52 18.00 3.87
N THR A 158 7.24 18.35 3.89
CA THR A 158 6.75 19.71 3.65
C THR A 158 6.78 20.57 4.92
N GLY A 159 6.77 19.93 6.10
CA GLY A 159 6.74 20.62 7.40
C GLY A 159 5.39 21.24 7.74
N VAL A 160 4.34 20.96 6.95
CA VAL A 160 3.01 21.56 7.09
C VAL A 160 2.36 21.20 8.43
N LEU A 161 2.63 20.00 8.95
CA LEU A 161 2.04 19.49 10.19
C LEU A 161 2.94 19.65 11.42
N HIS A 162 4.14 20.22 11.27
CA HIS A 162 5.13 20.22 12.36
C HIS A 162 4.62 20.92 13.63
N SER A 163 3.86 22.00 13.50
CA SER A 163 3.26 22.70 14.64
C SER A 163 2.16 21.90 15.34
N ILE A 164 1.45 21.04 14.61
CA ILE A 164 0.38 20.18 15.13
C ILE A 164 0.99 18.96 15.82
N GLU A 165 2.03 18.37 15.23
CA GLU A 165 2.80 17.25 15.80
C GLU A 165 3.39 17.61 17.17
N HIS A 166 4.08 18.76 17.26
CA HIS A 166 4.67 19.23 18.54
C HIS A 166 3.61 19.48 19.62
N PHE A 167 2.45 20.01 19.25
CA PHE A 167 1.34 20.21 20.19
C PHE A 167 0.81 18.87 20.70
N ILE A 168 0.65 17.88 19.82
CA ILE A 168 0.13 16.56 20.17
C ILE A 168 1.12 15.78 21.04
N GLU A 169 2.40 15.79 20.71
CA GLU A 169 3.44 15.14 21.51
C GLU A 169 3.51 15.73 22.92
N HIS A 170 3.36 17.04 23.05
CA HIS A 170 3.41 17.73 24.34
C HIS A 170 2.22 17.38 25.25
N TYR A 171 1.00 17.31 24.71
CA TYR A 171 -0.23 17.15 25.50
C TYR A 171 -0.73 15.71 25.62
N LEU A 172 -0.46 14.86 24.62
CA LEU A 172 -1.06 13.52 24.52
C LEU A 172 -0.06 12.37 24.72
N ASN A 173 1.24 12.68 24.88
CA ASN A 173 2.35 11.80 25.26
C ASN A 173 2.13 10.30 24.93
N SER A 174 1.45 9.53 25.78
CA SER A 174 1.23 8.08 25.62
C SER A 174 0.34 7.67 24.43
N ILE A 175 -0.56 8.53 23.94
CA ILE A 175 -1.42 8.24 22.77
C ILE A 175 -1.01 9.02 21.52
N SER A 176 0.08 9.81 21.60
CA SER A 176 0.55 10.66 20.51
C SER A 176 0.71 9.89 19.20
N PHE A 177 1.32 8.70 19.25
CA PHE A 177 1.51 7.85 18.07
C PHE A 177 0.21 7.52 17.33
N LEU A 178 -0.86 7.15 18.06
CA LEU A 178 -2.14 6.81 17.44
C LEU A 178 -2.79 8.04 16.81
N VAL A 179 -2.71 9.19 17.48
CA VAL A 179 -3.29 10.45 16.99
C VAL A 179 -2.55 10.95 15.75
N ILE A 180 -1.21 10.92 15.77
CA ILE A 180 -0.38 11.27 14.61
C ILE A 180 -0.68 10.34 13.44
N PHE A 181 -0.75 9.03 13.68
CA PHE A 181 -1.11 8.05 12.64
C PHE A 181 -2.48 8.33 12.00
N LEU A 182 -3.49 8.69 12.81
CA LEU A 182 -4.81 9.05 12.29
C LEU A 182 -4.77 10.37 11.48
N ILE A 183 -4.00 11.35 11.94
CA ILE A 183 -3.81 12.61 11.22
C ILE A 183 -3.12 12.36 9.87
N ASP A 184 -2.11 11.51 9.84
CA ASP A 184 -1.39 11.14 8.63
C ASP A 184 -2.32 10.44 7.63
N ILE A 185 -3.21 9.54 8.08
CA ILE A 185 -4.23 8.94 7.22
C ILE A 185 -5.14 10.00 6.60
N VAL A 186 -5.66 10.92 7.42
CA VAL A 186 -6.57 11.98 6.96
C VAL A 186 -5.87 12.90 5.97
N PHE A 187 -4.64 13.31 6.29
CA PHE A 187 -3.83 14.15 5.42
C PHE A 187 -3.48 13.45 4.11
N GLY A 188 -3.07 12.18 4.18
CA GLY A 188 -2.82 11.32 3.03
C GLY A 188 -4.06 11.17 2.15
N PHE A 189 -5.24 11.01 2.74
CA PHE A 189 -6.49 10.97 1.99
C PHE A 189 -6.77 12.31 1.27
N ILE A 190 -6.60 13.45 1.94
CA ILE A 190 -6.80 14.78 1.34
C ILE A 190 -5.84 14.99 0.16
N VAL A 191 -4.55 14.73 0.38
CA VAL A 191 -3.51 14.93 -0.63
C VAL A 191 -3.67 13.94 -1.79
N GLY A 192 -3.99 12.68 -1.50
CA GLY A 192 -4.29 11.66 -2.50
C GLY A 192 -5.50 12.04 -3.35
N TYR A 193 -6.58 12.49 -2.73
CA TYR A 193 -7.79 12.92 -3.41
C TYR A 193 -7.56 14.13 -4.33
N LEU A 194 -6.79 15.13 -3.86
CA LEU A 194 -6.35 16.24 -4.71
C LEU A 194 -5.51 15.77 -5.90
N THR A 195 -4.64 14.76 -5.68
CA THR A 195 -3.83 14.17 -6.75
C THR A 195 -4.70 13.45 -7.78
N VAL A 196 -5.69 12.67 -7.34
CA VAL A 196 -6.67 12.02 -8.22
C VAL A 196 -7.44 13.04 -9.06
N LEU A 197 -7.91 14.15 -8.45
CA LEU A 197 -8.61 15.22 -9.17
C LEU A 197 -7.77 15.93 -10.23
N THR A 198 -6.45 16.04 -10.00
CA THR A 198 -5.54 16.72 -10.94
C THR A 198 -5.10 15.84 -12.11
N MET A 199 -5.16 14.51 -12.00
CA MET A 199 -4.77 13.59 -13.08
C MET A 199 -5.58 13.76 -14.38
N PRO A 200 -6.93 13.80 -14.35
CA PRO A 200 -7.76 14.05 -15.55
C PRO A 200 -7.40 15.37 -16.23
N ILE A 201 -7.10 16.41 -15.44
CA ILE A 201 -6.70 17.73 -15.91
C ILE A 201 -5.34 17.65 -16.59
N LEU A 202 -4.38 16.94 -16.01
CA LEU A 202 -3.04 16.74 -16.58
C LEU A 202 -3.08 15.96 -17.91
N VAL A 203 -3.89 14.91 -17.98
CA VAL A 203 -4.09 14.11 -19.20
C VAL A 203 -4.76 14.95 -20.29
N TRP A 204 -5.75 15.75 -19.93
CA TRP A 204 -6.40 16.69 -20.85
C TRP A 204 -5.41 17.75 -21.39
N ILE A 205 -4.60 18.35 -20.52
CA ILE A 205 -3.55 19.31 -20.91
C ILE A 205 -2.52 18.66 -21.83
N LYS A 206 -1.98 17.48 -21.49
CA LYS A 206 -1.02 16.76 -22.34
C LYS A 206 -1.62 16.43 -23.71
N LYS A 207 -2.89 16.00 -23.76
CA LYS A 207 -3.59 15.71 -25.02
C LYS A 207 -3.80 16.97 -25.85
N LYS A 208 -4.10 18.11 -25.22
CA LYS A 208 -4.26 19.42 -25.88
C LYS A 208 -2.94 19.98 -26.40
N VAL A 209 -1.87 19.90 -25.62
CA VAL A 209 -0.51 20.32 -26.03
C VAL A 209 0.01 19.45 -27.16
N LYS A 210 -0.12 18.11 -27.07
CA LYS A 210 0.29 17.20 -28.15
C LYS A 210 -0.44 17.50 -29.47
N ARG A 211 -1.73 17.86 -29.39
CA ARG A 211 -2.56 18.24 -30.55
C ARG A 211 -2.15 19.58 -31.16
N ILE A 212 -1.66 20.53 -30.37
CA ILE A 212 -1.12 21.82 -30.87
C ILE A 212 0.23 21.61 -31.55
N VAL A 213 1.11 20.77 -31.00
CA VAL A 213 2.44 20.49 -31.55
C VAL A 213 2.40 19.63 -32.83
N THR A 214 1.34 18.85 -33.06
CA THR A 214 1.17 18.07 -34.32
C THR A 214 0.49 18.85 -35.45
N LEU A 215 0.02 20.08 -35.18
CA LEU A 215 -0.62 20.97 -36.16
C LEU A 215 0.26 22.17 -36.54
N SER A 216 1.52 22.20 -36.08
CA SER A 216 2.56 23.17 -36.45
C SER A 216 3.73 22.44 -37.10
#